data_AF-A0A7W6B7F4-F1
#
_entry.id   AF-A0A7W6B7F4-F1
#
_cell.length_a   1.000
_cell.length_b   1.000
_cell.length_c   1.000
_cell.angle_alpha   90.00
_cell.angle_beta   90.00
_cell.angle_gamma   90.00
#
_symmetry.space_group_name_H-M   'P 1'
#
loop_
_entity.id
_entity.type
_entity.pdbx_description
1 polymer ?
#
loop_
_entity_poly.entity_id
_entity_poly.type
_entity_poly.pdbx_seq_one_letter_code
_entity_poly.pdbx_strand_id
1 'polypeptide(L)' 'MEIPDIERRRAGLGDLQQSWIVVDEYNYDIVEHSWYIEPHQEVLGRFSKSFMMKIAAMFAKVRGQSSRVKRFD' A
#
# COMPACT_ATOMS: atom_id res chain seq x y z
N MET A 1 0.46 -3.01 -10.12
CA MET A 1 -0.64 -4.02 -10.10
C MET A 1 -1.96 -3.31 -9.95
N GLU A 2 -2.92 -3.51 -10.86
CA GLU A 2 -4.26 -2.92 -10.73
C GLU A 2 -5.03 -3.50 -9.53
N ILE A 3 -5.78 -2.65 -8.82
CA ILE A 3 -6.63 -3.02 -7.70
C ILE A 3 -8.03 -3.39 -8.23
N PRO A 4 -8.52 -4.62 -8.04
CA PRO A 4 -9.87 -5.01 -8.44
C PRO A 4 -10.94 -4.16 -7.72
N ASP A 5 -12.06 -3.88 -8.38
CA ASP A 5 -13.15 -3.06 -7.83
C ASP A 5 -13.60 -3.47 -6.43
N ILE A 6 -13.75 -4.78 -6.18
CA ILE A 6 -14.14 -5.30 -4.86
C ILE A 6 -13.12 -4.95 -3.78
N GLU A 7 -11.83 -5.00 -4.11
CA GLU A 7 -10.73 -4.68 -3.19
C GLU A 7 -10.61 -3.19 -2.98
N ARG A 8 -10.86 -2.40 -4.03
CA ARG A 8 -10.89 -0.93 -3.96
C ARG A 8 -11.98 -0.44 -3.00
N ARG A 9 -13.20 -0.98 -3.11
CA ARG A 9 -14.31 -0.65 -2.19
C ARG A 9 -13.99 -1.06 -0.76
N ARG A 10 -13.43 -2.26 -0.53
CA ARG A 10 -13.03 -2.73 0.81
C ARG A 10 -11.93 -1.88 1.44
N ALA A 11 -11.03 -1.35 0.62
CA ALA A 11 -9.94 -0.47 1.06
C ALA A 11 -10.37 0.99 1.29
N GLY A 12 -11.65 1.34 1.13
CA GLY A 12 -12.12 2.71 1.26
C GLY A 12 -11.74 3.61 0.08
N LEU A 13 -11.34 3.01 -1.05
CA LEU A 13 -10.89 3.72 -2.25
C LEU A 13 -12.00 3.80 -3.33
N GLY A 14 -13.26 3.56 -2.95
CA GLY A 14 -14.38 3.33 -3.87
C GLY A 14 -14.59 4.42 -4.91
N ASP A 15 -14.35 5.68 -4.51
CA ASP A 15 -14.54 6.88 -5.32
C ASP A 15 -13.48 7.06 -6.42
N LEU A 16 -12.34 6.37 -6.32
CA LEU A 16 -11.31 6.39 -7.36
C LEU A 16 -11.74 5.50 -8.52
N GLN A 17 -11.65 5.94 -9.78
CA GLN A 17 -12.14 5.15 -10.92
C GLN A 17 -11.25 3.94 -11.26
N GLN A 18 -9.93 4.09 -11.13
CA GLN A 18 -8.93 3.04 -11.29
C GLN A 18 -7.80 3.30 -10.30
N SER A 19 -7.23 2.23 -9.74
CA SER A 19 -6.21 2.35 -8.70
C SER A 19 -5.17 1.25 -8.87
N TRP A 20 -3.91 1.58 -8.56
CA TRP A 20 -2.79 0.67 -8.73
C TRP A 20 -1.94 0.63 -7.46
N ILE A 21 -1.36 -0.53 -7.19
CA ILE A 21 -0.30 -0.74 -6.21
C ILE A 21 1.02 -0.86 -6.96
N VAL A 22 1.96 0.03 -6.66
CA VAL A 22 3.38 -0.10 -7.04
C VAL A 22 4.02 -1.05 -6.04
N VAL A 23 4.63 -2.14 -6.51
CA VAL A 23 5.04 -3.27 -5.66
C VAL A 23 6.56 -3.37 -5.52
N ASP A 24 7.30 -2.73 -6.41
CA ASP A 24 8.76 -2.58 -6.40
C ASP A 24 9.23 -1.35 -5.61
N GLU A 25 8.31 -0.53 -5.11
CA GLU A 25 8.62 0.60 -4.25
C GLU A 25 7.89 0.49 -2.93
N TYR A 26 8.59 0.85 -1.85
CA TYR A 26 7.96 0.99 -0.54
C TYR A 26 8.56 2.17 0.21
N ASN A 27 7.70 2.85 0.95
CA ASN A 27 8.15 3.86 1.90
C ASN A 27 8.65 3.14 3.15
N TYR A 28 9.80 3.56 3.63
CA TYR A 28 10.30 3.14 4.93
C TYR A 28 10.20 4.34 5.86
N ASP A 29 8.99 4.57 6.38
CA ASP A 29 8.76 5.60 7.38
C ASP A 29 8.70 4.93 8.76
N ILE A 30 9.47 5.47 9.70
CA ILE A 30 9.29 5.20 11.13
C ILE A 30 8.06 6.01 11.53
N VAL A 31 7.06 5.37 12.14
CA VAL A 31 5.74 5.98 12.44
C VAL A 31 5.92 7.29 13.20
N GLU A 32 6.85 7.33 14.15
CA GLU A 32 7.19 8.46 15.01
C GLU A 32 7.75 9.67 14.24
N HIS A 33 8.26 9.46 13.03
CA HIS A 33 8.80 10.51 12.17
C HIS A 33 7.91 10.79 10.95
N SER A 34 6.85 10.02 10.72
CA SER A 34 5.98 10.22 9.57
C SER A 34 5.07 11.41 9.81
N TRP A 35 5.21 12.45 9.00
CA TRP A 35 4.31 13.61 9.00
C TRP A 35 2.85 13.27 8.63
N TYR A 36 2.61 12.10 8.03
CA TYR A 36 1.33 11.72 7.42
C TYR A 36 0.64 10.54 8.11
N ILE A 37 1.25 9.94 9.13
CA ILE A 37 0.65 8.81 9.87
C ILE A 37 0.34 9.30 11.29
N GLU A 38 -0.90 9.75 11.52
CA GLU A 38 -1.31 10.12 12.87
C GLU A 38 -1.63 8.87 13.70
N PRO A 39 -1.19 8.77 14.97
CA PRO A 39 -1.41 7.59 15.83
C PRO A 39 -2.89 7.21 16.04
N HIS A 40 -3.81 8.14 15.79
CA HIS A 40 -5.25 7.97 16.02
C HIS A 40 -6.08 8.13 14.74
N GLN A 41 -5.41 8.12 13.57
CA GLN A 41 -6.11 8.24 12.30
C GLN A 41 -7.05 7.05 12.09
N GLU A 42 -8.29 7.35 11.68
CA GLU A 42 -9.22 6.30 11.27
C GLU A 42 -8.68 5.55 10.05
N VAL A 43 -8.75 4.22 10.12
CA VAL A 43 -8.35 3.36 9.01
C VAL A 43 -9.39 3.48 7.90
N LEU A 44 -8.96 3.91 6.71
CA LEU A 44 -9.83 4.07 5.53
C LEU A 44 -10.56 2.79 5.13
N GLY A 45 -9.89 1.64 5.27
CA GLY A 45 -10.41 0.34 4.92
C GLY A 45 -9.32 -0.73 4.93
N ARG A 46 -9.64 -1.92 4.43
CA ARG A 46 -8.70 -3.06 4.39
C ARG A 46 -8.88 -3.89 3.14
N PHE A 47 -7.76 -4.27 2.51
CA PHE A 47 -7.78 -5.33 1.51
C PHE A 47 -8.11 -6.68 2.13
N SER A 48 -8.68 -7.59 1.34
CA SER A 48 -8.91 -8.96 1.76
C SER A 48 -7.59 -9.71 1.97
N LYS A 49 -7.63 -10.74 2.81
CA LYS A 49 -6.46 -11.59 3.07
C LYS A 49 -5.90 -12.21 1.79
N SER A 50 -6.77 -12.68 0.89
CA SER A 50 -6.33 -13.29 -0.37
C SER A 50 -5.67 -12.28 -1.31
N PHE A 51 -6.15 -11.04 -1.35
CA PHE A 51 -5.51 -9.99 -2.14
C PHE A 51 -4.17 -9.56 -1.52
N MET A 52 -4.09 -9.44 -0.19
CA MET A 52 -2.82 -9.19 0.51
C MET A 52 -1.76 -10.26 0.24
N MET A 53 -2.15 -11.54 0.18
CA MET A 53 -1.22 -12.61 -0.17
C MET A 53 -0.67 -12.48 -1.60
N LYS A 54 -1.47 -11.98 -2.55
CA LYS A 54 -1.00 -11.69 -3.92
C LYS A 54 0.02 -10.55 -3.92
N ILE A 55 -0.24 -9.48 -3.18
CA ILE A 55 0.69 -8.35 -3.02
C ILE A 55 2.02 -8.86 -2.45
N ALA A 56 1.97 -9.62 -1.35
CA ALA A 56 3.17 -10.16 -0.70
C ALA A 56 3.98 -11.08 -1.63
N ALA A 57 3.31 -11.94 -2.40
CA ALA A 57 3.96 -12.82 -3.36
C ALA A 57 4.64 -12.04 -4.50
N MET A 58 4.01 -10.97 -4.99
CA MET A 58 4.61 -10.09 -6.00
C MET A 58 5.80 -9.31 -5.42
N PHE A 59 5.66 -8.76 -4.21
CA PHE A 59 6.72 -8.04 -3.51
C PHE A 59 7.96 -8.93 -3.31
N ALA A 60 7.76 -10.17 -2.86
CA ALA A 60 8.85 -11.13 -2.66
C ALA A 60 9.67 -11.39 -3.93
N LYS A 61 9.03 -11.36 -5.11
CA LYS A 61 9.73 -11.55 -6.40
C LYS A 61 10.59 -10.35 -6.79
N VAL A 62 10.16 -9.13 -6.43
CA VAL A 62 10.84 -7.88 -6.82
C VAL A 62 11.77 -7.32 -5.74
N ARG A 63 11.77 -7.90 -4.52
CA ARG A 63 12.48 -7.38 -3.34
C ARG A 63 13.97 -7.08 -3.56
N GLY A 64 14.66 -7.82 -4.44
CA GLY A 64 16.07 -7.59 -4.78
C GLY A 64 16.30 -6.43 -5.77
N GLN A 65 15.24 -5.92 -6.38
CA GLN A 65 15.23 -4.80 -7.34
C GLN A 65 14.45 -3.60 -6.79
N SER A 66 13.82 -3.75 -5.62
CA SER A 66 12.95 -2.73 -5.06
C SER A 66 13.73 -1.56 -4.49
N SER A 67 13.38 -0.33 -4.88
CA SER A 67 14.01 0.87 -4.34
C SER A 67 13.26 1.36 -3.09
N ARG A 68 14.02 1.58 -2.01
CA ARG A 68 13.53 2.32 -0.85
C ARG A 68 13.42 3.79 -1.21
N VAL A 69 12.23 4.35 -1.11
CA VAL A 69 12.01 5.80 -1.26
C VAL A 69 12.27 6.46 0.10
N LYS A 70 13.27 7.35 0.17
CA LYS A 70 13.45 8.24 1.33
C LYS A 70 12.51 9.42 1.17
N ARG A 71 11.73 9.73 2.21
CA ARG A 71 10.80 10.87 2.23
C ARG A 71 11.27 12.04 3.10
N PHE A 72 12.50 11.94 3.63
CA PHE A 72 13.15 13.00 4.39
C PHE A 72 14.35 13.50 3.58
N ASP A 73 14.23 14.74 3.10
CA ASP A 73 15.29 15.67 2.71
C ASP A 73 14.89 17.07 3.22
#